data_AF-A0A8C2VUP7-F1
#
_entry.id   AF-A0A8C2VUP7-F1
#
_cell.length_a   1.000
_cell.length_b   1.000
_cell.length_c   1.000
_cell.angle_alpha   90.00
_cell.angle_beta   90.00
_cell.angle_gamma   90.00
#
_symmetry.space_group_name_H-M   'P 1'
#
loop_
_entity.id
_entity.type
_entity.pdbx_description
1 polymer ?
#
loop_
_entity_poly.entity_id
_entity_poly.type
_entity_poly.pdbx_seq_one_letter_code
_entity_poly.pdbx_strand_id
1 'polypeptide(L)'
;MAQNLYGPRVRMGNWNEDAYLEEERMKDFLEKREQGRLLIQRNRRLKTHLLRPMQLSVSQDGYIHYGDQVMLVNPDHPEREEAGVFLRGDLSLCMTPDEIQAHLSDELELPCGLSAAHTMVPVGRNTFVVLGQVLRYGQDFCLGIAGGFENKM
;
A
#
# COMPACT_ATOMS: atom_id res chain seq x y z
N MET A 1 29.43 11.43 -28.85
CA MET A 1 29.76 11.38 -27.41
C MET A 1 30.48 10.07 -27.17
N ALA A 2 31.70 10.10 -26.62
CA ALA A 2 32.49 8.89 -26.44
C ALA A 2 31.77 7.94 -25.47
N GLN A 3 31.42 6.75 -25.94
CA GLN A 3 30.94 5.68 -25.08
C GLN A 3 32.13 5.16 -24.27
N ASN A 4 31.97 4.98 -22.96
CA ASN A 4 32.97 4.29 -22.14
C ASN A 4 32.97 2.80 -22.54
N LEU A 5 33.81 2.44 -23.53
CA LEU A 5 33.99 1.05 -23.99
C LEU A 5 34.64 0.16 -22.93
N TYR A 6 35.32 0.75 -21.95
CA TYR A 6 36.08 0.05 -20.92
C TYR A 6 35.62 0.51 -19.54
N GLY A 7 35.49 -0.44 -18.60
CA GLY A 7 35.16 -0.12 -17.21
C GLY A 7 36.36 0.41 -16.42
N PRO A 8 36.15 1.00 -15.23
CA PRO A 8 37.20 1.68 -14.44
C PRO A 8 38.39 0.80 -14.02
N ARG A 9 38.23 -0.54 -14.09
CA ARG A 9 39.33 -1.50 -13.88
C ARG A 9 40.41 -1.43 -14.97
N VAL A 10 40.01 -1.09 -16.19
CA VAL A 10 40.91 -0.85 -17.31
C VAL A 10 41.22 0.64 -17.24
N ARG A 11 42.38 0.99 -16.71
CA ARG A 11 42.81 2.36 -16.37
C ARG A 11 43.01 3.26 -17.62
N MET A 12 41.95 3.45 -18.38
CA MET A 12 41.88 4.14 -19.66
C MET A 12 40.81 5.23 -19.60
N GLY A 13 41.09 6.39 -20.19
CA GLY A 13 40.16 7.52 -20.11
C GLY A 13 39.99 8.02 -18.68
N ASN A 14 38.74 8.27 -18.27
CA ASN A 14 38.39 8.86 -16.98
C ASN A 14 38.25 7.85 -15.82
N TRP A 15 39.01 6.75 -15.90
CA TRP A 15 38.88 5.61 -15.00
C TRP A 15 38.98 5.97 -13.51
N ASN A 16 39.76 7.00 -13.17
CA ASN A 16 39.98 7.41 -11.79
C ASN A 16 38.73 8.07 -11.21
N GLU A 17 38.12 9.02 -11.94
CA GLU A 17 36.85 9.64 -11.51
C GLU A 17 35.73 8.61 -11.48
N ASP A 18 35.66 7.72 -12.47
CA ASP A 18 34.67 6.64 -12.49
C ASP A 18 34.82 5.71 -11.26
N ALA A 19 36.05 5.36 -10.87
CA ALA A 19 36.32 4.55 -9.68
C ALA A 19 35.92 5.27 -8.38
N TYR A 20 36.26 6.56 -8.23
CA TYR A 20 35.88 7.36 -7.06
C TYR A 20 34.36 7.54 -6.97
N LEU A 21 33.67 7.76 -8.10
CA LEU A 21 32.21 7.84 -8.16
C LEU A 21 31.55 6.52 -7.76
N GLU A 22 32.11 5.38 -8.16
CA GLU A 22 31.61 4.06 -7.73
C GLU A 22 31.81 3.84 -6.22
N GLU A 23 32.94 4.27 -5.67
CA GLU A 23 33.24 4.17 -4.23
C GLU A 23 32.27 5.02 -3.39
N GLU A 24 32.10 6.30 -3.74
CA GLU A 24 31.17 7.19 -3.03
C GLU A 24 29.71 6.71 -3.15
N ARG A 25 29.29 6.20 -4.33
CA ARG A 25 27.97 5.58 -4.50
C ARG A 25 27.80 4.35 -3.61
N MET A 26 28.83 3.52 -3.48
CA MET A 26 28.80 2.35 -2.61
C MET A 26 28.69 2.76 -1.13
N LYS A 27 29.44 3.78 -0.72
CA LYS A 27 29.41 4.30 0.65
C LYS A 27 28.03 4.85 1.02
N ASP A 28 27.42 5.68 0.17
CA ASP A 28 26.05 6.17 0.36
C ASP A 28 25.03 5.03 0.43
N PHE A 29 25.17 4.02 -0.43
CA PHE A 29 24.32 2.84 -0.40
C PHE A 29 24.43 2.07 0.92
N LEU A 30 25.66 1.82 1.40
CA LEU A 30 25.91 1.09 2.64
C LEU A 30 25.39 1.86 3.87
N GLU A 31 25.58 3.18 3.91
CA GLU A 31 25.05 4.04 4.95
C GLU A 31 23.51 4.00 4.97
N LYS A 32 22.86 4.18 3.81
CA LYS A 32 21.40 4.11 3.70
C LYS A 32 20.86 2.73 4.08
N ARG A 33 21.58 1.66 3.74
CA ARG A 33 21.22 0.28 4.09
C ARG A 33 21.21 0.06 5.60
N GLU A 34 22.27 0.53 6.27
CA GLU A 34 22.42 0.41 7.72
C GLU A 34 21.34 1.19 8.46
N GLN A 35 21.03 2.40 7.98
CA GLN A 35 19.97 3.24 8.53
C GLN A 35 18.55 2.75 8.15
N GLY A 36 18.41 1.69 7.33
CA GLY A 36 17.10 1.21 6.90
C GLY A 36 16.36 2.13 5.93
N ARG A 37 17.06 3.09 5.32
CA ARG A 37 16.52 4.17 4.48
C ARG A 37 16.46 3.83 3.00
N LEU A 38 16.94 2.66 2.60
CA LEU A 38 16.77 2.22 1.21
C LEU A 38 15.28 2.10 0.88
N LEU A 39 14.90 2.54 -0.33
CA LEU A 39 13.52 2.46 -0.82
C LEU A 39 12.95 1.04 -0.69
N ILE A 40 13.75 0.02 -0.99
CA ILE A 40 13.33 -1.38 -0.85
C ILE A 40 13.02 -1.78 0.60
N GLN A 41 13.77 -1.25 1.58
CA GLN A 41 13.53 -1.54 3.00
C GLN A 41 12.27 -0.84 3.49
N ARG A 42 12.07 0.42 3.10
CA ARG A 42 10.85 1.20 3.41
C ARG A 42 9.60 0.58 2.78
N ASN A 43 9.65 0.26 1.48
CA ASN A 43 8.55 -0.36 0.74
C ASN A 43 8.16 -1.72 1.35
N ARG A 44 9.13 -2.54 1.76
CA ARG A 44 8.87 -3.81 2.46
C ARG A 44 8.13 -3.59 3.77
N ARG A 45 8.58 -2.65 4.62
CA ARG A 45 7.91 -2.32 5.88
C ARG A 45 6.47 -1.88 5.65
N LEU A 46 6.24 -0.93 4.73
CA LEU A 46 4.91 -0.45 4.38
C LEU A 46 4.00 -1.59 3.88
N LYS A 47 4.48 -2.44 2.98
CA LYS A 47 3.72 -3.60 2.47
C LYS A 47 3.37 -4.58 3.57
N THR A 48 4.27 -4.83 4.52
CA THR A 48 3.99 -5.72 5.65
C THR A 48 2.81 -5.22 6.48
N HIS A 49 2.67 -3.92 6.68
CA HIS A 49 1.52 -3.33 7.38
C HIS A 49 0.25 -3.39 6.53
N LEU A 50 0.28 -2.83 5.32
CA LEU A 50 -0.91 -2.74 4.46
C LEU A 50 -1.48 -4.11 4.05
N LEU A 51 -0.60 -5.08 3.79
CA LEU A 51 -0.98 -6.43 3.35
C LEU A 51 -1.00 -7.44 4.50
N ARG A 52 -0.93 -6.98 5.75
CA ARG A 52 -1.10 -7.84 6.91
C ARG A 52 -2.47 -8.55 6.81
N PRO A 53 -2.53 -9.89 6.88
CA PRO A 53 -3.79 -10.60 6.89
C PRO A 53 -4.68 -10.16 8.07
N MET A 54 -5.95 -9.94 7.80
CA MET A 54 -6.95 -9.53 8.79
C MET A 54 -8.06 -10.59 8.90
N GLN A 55 -8.77 -10.61 10.03
CA GLN A 55 -9.92 -11.48 10.23
C GLN A 55 -11.18 -10.64 10.30
N LEU A 56 -12.17 -10.95 9.47
CA LEU A 56 -13.45 -10.25 9.51
C LEU A 56 -14.28 -10.71 10.70
N SER A 57 -15.04 -9.78 11.27
CA SER A 57 -15.98 -10.09 12.34
C SER A 57 -17.18 -10.83 11.76
N VAL A 58 -17.64 -11.87 12.46
CA VAL A 58 -18.88 -12.59 12.14
C VAL A 58 -19.77 -12.56 13.37
N SER A 59 -20.83 -11.79 13.30
CA SER A 59 -21.83 -11.68 14.36
C SER A 59 -22.86 -12.83 14.25
N GLN A 60 -23.27 -13.40 15.38
CA GLN A 60 -24.13 -14.60 15.41
C GLN A 60 -25.58 -14.34 14.99
N ASP A 61 -26.04 -13.10 15.13
CA ASP A 61 -27.38 -12.65 14.80
C ASP A 61 -27.54 -12.23 13.33
N GLY A 62 -26.45 -12.26 12.55
CA GLY A 62 -26.45 -11.92 11.12
C GLY A 62 -26.45 -10.42 10.82
N TYR A 63 -26.31 -9.56 11.82
CA TYR A 63 -26.22 -8.11 11.64
C TYR A 63 -24.80 -7.59 11.85
N ILE A 64 -24.50 -6.45 11.23
CA ILE A 64 -23.22 -5.77 11.42
C ILE A 64 -23.31 -4.89 12.67
N HIS A 65 -22.31 -4.99 13.54
CA HIS A 65 -22.20 -4.23 14.78
C HIS A 65 -21.07 -3.21 14.74
N TYR A 66 -21.11 -2.29 15.69
CA TYR A 66 -19.98 -1.39 15.92
C TYR A 66 -18.77 -2.16 16.44
N GLY A 67 -17.61 -1.76 15.92
CA GLY A 67 -16.36 -2.48 16.16
C GLY A 67 -16.16 -3.66 15.21
N ASP A 68 -17.15 -4.04 14.39
CA ASP A 68 -16.98 -5.12 13.44
C ASP A 68 -15.97 -4.75 12.36
N GLN A 69 -15.08 -5.70 12.06
CA GLN A 69 -14.14 -5.64 10.95
C GLN A 69 -14.81 -6.17 9.69
N VAL A 70 -15.01 -5.29 8.71
CA VAL A 70 -15.77 -5.57 7.49
C VAL A 70 -14.97 -5.20 6.24
N MET A 71 -15.36 -5.80 5.11
CA MET A 71 -14.93 -5.39 3.78
C MET A 71 -16.09 -4.76 3.03
N LEU A 72 -15.81 -3.69 2.29
CA LEU A 72 -16.77 -3.14 1.33
C LEU A 72 -16.45 -3.72 -0.05
N VAL A 73 -17.40 -4.45 -0.60
CA VAL A 73 -17.26 -5.16 -1.86
C VAL A 73 -18.33 -4.67 -2.83
N ASN A 74 -17.90 -4.27 -4.02
CA ASN A 74 -18.74 -4.13 -5.19
C ASN A 74 -18.78 -5.50 -5.90
N PRO A 75 -19.89 -6.25 -5.81
CA PRO A 75 -19.98 -7.58 -6.38
C PRO A 75 -20.03 -7.53 -7.90
N ASP A 76 -19.59 -8.60 -8.54
CA ASP A 76 -19.75 -8.77 -9.99
C ASP A 76 -21.23 -8.79 -10.37
N HIS A 77 -21.56 -8.20 -11.51
CA HIS A 77 -22.92 -8.17 -12.02
C HIS A 77 -23.01 -9.03 -13.29
N PRO A 78 -24.07 -9.85 -13.44
CA PRO A 78 -24.29 -10.56 -14.69
C PRO A 78 -24.49 -9.55 -15.83
N GLU A 79 -23.93 -9.86 -16.99
CA GLU A 79 -24.03 -9.02 -18.19
C GLU A 79 -25.51 -8.74 -18.52
N ARG A 80 -25.96 -7.52 -18.21
CA ARG A 80 -27.14 -6.96 -18.85
C ARG A 80 -26.69 -6.28 -20.13
N GLU A 81 -27.49 -6.43 -21.18
CA GLU A 81 -27.17 -6.18 -22.59
C GLU A 81 -26.67 -4.75 -22.93
N GLU A 82 -26.67 -3.82 -21.99
CA GLU A 82 -26.28 -2.43 -22.23
C GLU A 82 -25.40 -1.87 -21.11
N ALA A 83 -24.10 -1.77 -21.41
CA ALA A 83 -23.30 -0.53 -21.32
C ALA A 83 -21.87 -0.76 -20.81
N GLY A 84 -20.89 -0.80 -21.72
CA GLY A 84 -19.51 -0.39 -21.41
C GLY A 84 -18.60 -1.44 -20.75
N VAL A 85 -17.30 -1.18 -20.87
CA VAL A 85 -16.20 -2.02 -20.39
C VAL A 85 -16.19 -2.04 -18.85
N PHE A 86 -17.03 -2.87 -18.25
CA PHE A 86 -16.93 -3.15 -16.82
C PHE A 86 -15.77 -4.13 -16.57
N LEU A 87 -14.95 -3.82 -15.57
CA LEU A 87 -14.00 -4.77 -15.01
C LEU A 87 -14.80 -5.90 -14.37
N ARG A 88 -14.69 -7.11 -14.91
CA ARG A 88 -15.38 -8.29 -14.40
C ARG A 88 -14.81 -8.72 -13.05
N GLY A 89 -15.68 -9.25 -12.18
CA GLY A 89 -15.31 -9.84 -10.90
C GLY A 89 -15.41 -8.87 -9.72
N ASP A 90 -15.49 -9.45 -8.53
CA ASP A 90 -15.67 -8.68 -7.29
C ASP A 90 -14.52 -7.69 -7.04
N LEU A 91 -14.89 -6.49 -6.62
CA LEU A 91 -13.97 -5.39 -6.32
C LEU A 91 -14.11 -4.99 -4.85
N SER A 92 -13.00 -4.97 -4.11
CA SER A 92 -12.98 -4.45 -2.74
C SER A 92 -12.47 -3.02 -2.67
N LEU A 93 -13.07 -2.21 -1.80
CA LEU A 93 -12.56 -0.87 -1.47
C LEU A 93 -11.23 -1.00 -0.71
N CYS A 94 -10.22 -0.26 -1.13
CA CYS A 94 -8.87 -0.29 -0.58
C CYS A 94 -8.35 1.12 -0.30
N MET A 95 -7.67 1.31 0.83
CA MET A 95 -6.81 2.46 1.06
C MET A 95 -5.59 2.41 0.14
N THR A 96 -5.25 3.53 -0.49
CA THR A 96 -4.12 3.61 -1.43
C THR A 96 -3.22 4.79 -1.05
N PRO A 97 -2.10 4.54 -0.34
CA PRO A 97 -1.10 5.57 -0.08
C PRO A 97 -0.53 6.11 -1.39
N ASP A 98 -0.15 7.39 -1.40
CA ASP A 98 0.71 7.90 -2.46
C ASP A 98 2.06 7.18 -2.43
N GLU A 99 2.46 6.59 -3.55
CA GLU A 99 3.65 5.72 -3.63
C GLU A 99 4.94 6.50 -3.37
N ILE A 100 5.02 7.75 -3.85
CA ILE A 100 6.21 8.60 -3.71
C ILE A 100 6.33 9.04 -2.25
N GLN A 101 5.25 9.54 -1.66
CA GLN A 101 5.25 10.04 -0.30
C GLN A 101 5.38 8.93 0.75
N ALA A 102 4.77 7.76 0.52
CA ALA A 102 4.91 6.61 1.40
C ALA A 102 6.33 5.99 1.35
N HIS A 103 7.21 6.47 0.48
CA HIS A 103 8.65 6.15 0.48
C HIS A 103 9.50 7.20 1.20
N LEU A 104 8.98 8.41 1.38
CA LEU A 104 9.66 9.52 2.02
C LEU A 104 9.39 9.56 3.53
N SER A 105 8.18 9.17 3.94
CA SER A 105 7.72 9.16 5.35
C SER A 105 7.46 7.74 5.86
N ASP A 106 7.66 7.53 7.17
CA ASP A 106 7.20 6.33 7.88
C ASP A 106 5.72 6.46 8.32
N GLU A 107 5.08 7.61 8.06
CA GLU A 107 3.67 7.88 8.36
C GLU A 107 2.83 7.96 7.09
N LEU A 108 1.55 7.59 7.21
CA LEU A 108 0.60 7.73 6.12
C LEU A 108 0.19 9.20 5.98
N GLU A 109 0.33 9.76 4.79
CA GLU A 109 -0.16 11.11 4.54
C GLU A 109 -1.69 11.16 4.52
N LEU A 110 -2.24 12.20 5.15
CA LEU A 110 -3.67 12.48 5.20
C LEU A 110 -3.95 13.77 4.43
N PRO A 111 -4.98 13.78 3.55
CA PRO A 111 -5.90 12.69 3.23
C PRO A 111 -5.24 11.58 2.37
N CYS A 112 -5.58 10.32 2.65
CA CYS A 112 -5.13 9.19 1.85
C CYS A 112 -6.14 8.86 0.74
N GLY A 113 -5.64 8.47 -0.44
CA GLY A 113 -6.49 8.03 -1.54
C GLY A 113 -7.21 6.70 -1.25
N LEU A 114 -8.30 6.46 -1.97
CA LEU A 114 -9.05 5.21 -1.99
C LEU A 114 -9.13 4.68 -3.42
N SER A 115 -9.07 3.36 -3.59
CA SER A 115 -9.22 2.68 -4.88
C SER A 115 -10.05 1.41 -4.73
N ALA A 116 -10.45 0.83 -5.86
CA ALA A 116 -11.06 -0.49 -5.92
C ALA A 116 -10.03 -1.51 -6.44
N ALA A 117 -9.95 -2.70 -5.82
CA ALA A 117 -9.03 -3.75 -6.25
C ALA A 117 -9.71 -5.12 -6.31
N HIS A 118 -9.33 -5.92 -7.31
CA HIS A 118 -9.76 -7.30 -7.48
C HIS A 118 -9.10 -8.21 -6.42
N THR A 119 -9.62 -8.17 -5.21
CA THR A 119 -9.19 -9.02 -4.11
C THR A 119 -10.33 -9.19 -3.13
N MET A 120 -10.56 -10.44 -2.74
CA MET A 120 -11.48 -10.82 -1.67
C MET A 120 -10.72 -11.29 -0.41
N VAL A 121 -9.39 -11.17 -0.42
CA VAL A 121 -8.55 -11.51 0.72
C VAL A 121 -8.56 -10.33 1.72
N PRO A 122 -8.97 -10.54 2.97
CA PRO A 122 -8.97 -9.49 3.99
C PRO A 122 -7.53 -9.18 4.43
N VAL A 123 -7.15 -7.92 4.25
CA VAL A 123 -5.86 -7.36 4.65
C VAL A 123 -6.04 -5.98 5.30
N GLY A 124 -5.00 -5.47 5.95
CA GLY A 124 -5.04 -4.17 6.62
C GLY A 124 -5.46 -3.00 5.71
N ARG A 125 -5.25 -3.12 4.40
CA ARG A 125 -5.59 -2.12 3.37
C ARG A 125 -7.07 -2.07 2.97
N ASN A 126 -7.81 -3.17 3.11
CA ASN A 126 -9.21 -3.28 2.65
C ASN A 126 -10.19 -3.67 3.76
N THR A 127 -9.72 -3.75 5.00
CA THR A 127 -10.54 -4.05 6.18
C THR A 127 -10.83 -2.76 6.94
N PHE A 128 -12.12 -2.48 7.13
CA PHE A 128 -12.62 -1.29 7.81
C PHE A 128 -13.32 -1.68 9.12
N VAL A 129 -13.27 -0.79 10.10
CA VAL A 129 -14.00 -0.92 11.36
C VAL A 129 -15.23 -0.01 11.29
N VAL A 130 -16.39 -0.56 11.62
CA VAL A 130 -17.64 0.21 11.69
C VAL A 130 -17.67 1.03 12.98
N LEU A 131 -17.82 2.35 12.86
CA LEU A 131 -17.79 3.31 13.97
C LEU A 131 -19.13 4.08 14.07
N GLY A 132 -19.66 4.25 15.28
CA GLY A 132 -20.94 4.95 15.54
C GLY A 132 -21.68 4.45 16.79
N GLN A 133 -22.99 4.73 16.87
CA GLN A 133 -23.86 4.38 18.02
C GLN A 133 -24.96 3.35 17.72
N VAL A 134 -25.72 3.50 16.61
CA VAL A 134 -26.76 2.53 16.19
C VAL A 134 -26.70 2.32 14.67
N LEU A 135 -26.46 1.09 14.21
CA LEU A 135 -26.39 0.78 12.78
C LEU A 135 -27.77 0.40 12.27
N ARG A 136 -28.46 1.36 11.67
CA ARG A 136 -29.74 1.16 10.98
C ARG A 136 -29.71 1.87 9.64
N TYR A 137 -30.59 1.45 8.74
CA TYR A 137 -30.79 2.15 7.48
C TYR A 137 -31.15 3.62 7.73
N GLY A 138 -30.52 4.51 6.96
CA GLY A 138 -30.71 5.96 7.06
C GLY A 138 -29.99 6.63 8.23
N GLN A 139 -29.16 5.90 9.00
CA GLN A 139 -28.33 6.50 10.03
C GLN A 139 -26.90 6.75 9.54
N ASP A 140 -26.32 7.84 10.01
CA ASP A 140 -24.95 8.18 9.74
C ASP A 140 -24.00 7.28 10.54
N PHE A 141 -22.94 6.80 9.88
CA PHE A 141 -21.87 6.03 10.50
C PHE A 141 -20.55 6.34 9.79
N CYS A 142 -19.45 5.99 10.45
CA CYS A 142 -18.13 6.15 9.89
C CYS A 142 -17.47 4.78 9.70
N LEU A 143 -16.55 4.71 8.73
CA LEU A 143 -15.67 3.58 8.53
C LEU A 143 -14.25 4.02 8.85
N GLY A 144 -13.67 3.40 9.87
CA GLY A 144 -12.28 3.62 10.25
C GLY A 144 -11.36 2.57 9.62
N ILE A 145 -10.12 2.94 9.31
CA ILE A 145 -9.09 2.00 8.87
C ILE A 145 -7.78 2.39 9.52
N ALA A 146 -7.11 1.43 10.15
CA ALA A 146 -5.81 1.66 10.78
C ALA A 146 -4.64 1.46 9.79
N GLY A 147 -4.91 1.13 8.53
CA GLY A 147 -3.89 0.85 7.51
C GLY A 147 -2.92 -0.30 7.88
N GLY A 148 -3.32 -1.19 8.79
CA GLY A 148 -2.45 -2.23 9.35
C GLY A 148 -1.42 -1.74 10.37
N PHE A 149 -1.52 -0.49 10.85
CA PHE A 149 -0.76 0.04 11.98
C PHE A 149 -1.55 -0.17 13.28
N GLU A 150 -0.99 -0.93 14.23
CA GLU A 150 -1.60 -1.06 15.56
C GLU A 150 -1.45 0.27 16.33
N ASN A 151 -2.51 0.70 17.03
CA ASN A 151 -2.56 1.90 17.90
C ASN A 151 -2.48 3.29 17.25
N LYS A 152 -2.68 3.42 15.94
CA LYS A 152 -2.91 4.73 15.29
C LYS A 152 -4.34 4.77 14.72
N MET A 153 -5.33 4.93 15.61
CA MET A 153 -6.68 5.36 15.25
C MET A 153 -6.91 6.77 15.76
#